data_AF-A0A3D0S4P1-F1
#
_entry.id   AF-A0A3D0S4P1-F1
#
_cell.length_a   1.000
_cell.length_b   1.000
_cell.length_c   1.000
_cell.angle_alpha   90.00
_cell.angle_beta   90.00
_cell.angle_gamma   90.00
#
_symmetry.space_group_name_H-M   'P 1'
#
loop_
_entity.id
_entity.type
_entity.pdbx_description
1 polymer ?
#
loop_
_entity_poly.entity_id
_entity_poly.type
_entity_poly.pdbx_seq_one_letter_code
_entity_poly.pdbx_strand_id
1 'polypeptide(L)'
;MVGAVGRCGRVVAVRLVLLLAAGVGAVLAVWGLASSPAAADQASPGTFPLIQPDGSQIVARQWGDEWYHGFETAEGYTIVQRTDGYWVYARQKSDGGLRGSGQVAGLGTPAGPRHLRDELAASAALEERTSSQARGSQRRDDRGSEVRVDQSVTQSPQIGTAPVLIILAQFTDRTSLGTTPAMWHDRFFGVGKTVADYYDKASRGALDLVPATETSGTANDGVVGWVNLPMANPGWVGDKHQNDLASREAIIAAAPYVDFAAYDVDDDGVVTNTELHIVVVAAGLEASYKGADPAHNVWAHRGELFPDDIPNVDGTWVGGWGYVQLGEIHGKPGDPSHVDHQATLGIIVHELGHDLGLPDLYDYDYDSEGVGKFSLMASGEWGTLPTDQFLGQTPVLLDGWSRATLGWITPDRVNGTSMRTLNAAAGATGSGLAVVLGQNPFGYDWNWYDRAGG
;
A
#
# COMPACT_ATOMS: atom_id res chain seq x y z
N MET A 1 -31.85 13.55 -92.74
CA MET A 1 -32.52 13.02 -91.54
C MET A 1 -31.44 12.48 -90.62
N VAL A 2 -31.34 13.14 -89.46
CA VAL A 2 -30.50 12.95 -88.25
C VAL A 2 -29.87 11.54 -88.14
N GLY A 3 -28.55 11.31 -88.02
CA GLY A 3 -27.50 11.93 -87.20
C GLY A 3 -26.98 10.84 -86.23
N ALA A 4 -25.88 10.14 -86.56
CA ALA A 4 -24.54 10.23 -85.92
C ALA A 4 -24.55 9.74 -84.43
N VAL A 5 -23.68 8.89 -83.88
CA VAL A 5 -22.21 8.66 -83.91
C VAL A 5 -21.99 7.30 -83.17
N GLY A 6 -21.14 6.35 -83.62
CA GLY A 6 -19.67 6.26 -83.44
C GLY A 6 -19.31 5.62 -82.09
N ARG A 7 -18.86 4.35 -82.06
CA ARG A 7 -17.49 3.80 -82.24
C ARG A 7 -16.61 3.79 -80.96
N CYS A 8 -16.31 2.56 -80.54
CA CYS A 8 -14.98 1.96 -80.34
C CYS A 8 -14.05 2.46 -79.21
N GLY A 9 -13.47 1.49 -78.46
CA GLY A 9 -12.17 1.64 -77.80
C GLY A 9 -11.95 0.74 -76.57
N ARG A 10 -11.09 -0.27 -76.70
CA ARG A 10 -10.34 -0.89 -75.57
C ARG A 10 -9.09 -0.04 -75.28
N VAL A 11 -8.60 0.00 -74.03
CA VAL A 11 -7.17 -0.03 -73.59
C VAL A 11 -7.02 0.29 -72.07
N VAL A 12 -6.27 -0.59 -71.38
CA VAL A 12 -5.27 -0.48 -70.27
C VAL A 12 -5.29 0.65 -69.21
N ALA A 13 -5.22 0.19 -67.93
CA ALA A 13 -4.60 0.68 -66.67
C ALA A 13 -4.54 2.18 -66.27
N VAL A 14 -4.97 2.49 -65.04
CA VAL A 14 -4.39 3.55 -64.17
C VAL A 14 -4.61 3.21 -62.68
N ARG A 15 -3.54 3.33 -61.87
CA ARG A 15 -3.56 3.35 -60.39
C ARG A 15 -4.28 4.60 -59.88
N LEU A 16 -5.22 4.47 -58.94
CA LEU A 16 -5.79 5.62 -58.23
C LEU A 16 -5.35 5.61 -56.77
N VAL A 17 -4.56 6.61 -56.41
CA VAL A 17 -4.36 7.08 -55.04
C VAL A 17 -5.61 7.88 -54.67
N LEU A 18 -6.23 7.58 -53.52
CA LEU A 18 -7.20 8.45 -52.87
C LEU A 18 -6.87 8.51 -51.37
N LEU A 19 -6.27 9.64 -50.99
CA LEU A 19 -6.36 10.22 -49.66
C LEU A 19 -7.82 10.60 -49.41
N LEU A 20 -8.40 10.12 -48.31
CA LEU A 20 -9.51 10.79 -47.62
C LEU A 20 -9.35 10.58 -46.12
N ALA A 21 -9.24 11.70 -45.43
CA ALA A 21 -9.10 11.84 -44.00
C ALA A 21 -10.43 11.63 -43.26
N ALA A 22 -10.28 11.35 -41.96
CA ALA A 22 -11.22 11.55 -40.86
C ALA A 22 -12.45 10.64 -40.80
N GLY A 23 -12.34 9.65 -39.89
CA GLY A 23 -13.45 8.98 -39.25
C GLY A 23 -12.95 8.43 -37.91
N VAL A 24 -13.03 9.27 -36.88
CA VAL A 24 -12.72 8.94 -35.48
C VAL A 24 -13.47 7.67 -35.08
N GLY A 25 -12.70 6.69 -34.63
CA GLY A 25 -13.17 5.45 -34.04
C GLY A 25 -11.98 4.82 -33.35
N ALA A 26 -11.44 5.53 -32.34
CA ALA A 26 -10.50 4.95 -31.40
C ALA A 26 -11.23 3.80 -30.70
N VAL A 27 -11.03 2.58 -31.20
CA VAL A 27 -11.37 1.38 -30.49
C VAL A 27 -10.29 1.25 -29.41
N LEU A 28 -10.62 1.73 -28.22
CA LEU A 28 -9.84 1.50 -27.00
C LEU A 28 -9.76 -0.02 -26.79
N ALA A 29 -8.60 -0.58 -27.11
CA ALA A 29 -8.22 -1.91 -26.69
C ALA A 29 -7.32 -1.73 -25.47
N VAL A 30 -7.95 -1.54 -24.31
CA VAL A 30 -7.26 -1.54 -23.01
C VAL A 30 -6.73 -2.96 -22.81
N TRP A 31 -5.42 -3.12 -22.95
CA TRP A 31 -4.74 -4.37 -22.62
C TRP A 31 -4.57 -4.41 -21.10
N GLY A 32 -5.23 -5.38 -20.47
CA GLY A 32 -5.31 -5.43 -19.01
C GLY A 32 -3.97 -5.69 -18.31
N LEU A 33 -3.75 -4.94 -17.24
CA LEU A 33 -2.76 -5.18 -16.19
C LEU A 33 -3.46 -5.31 -14.82
N ALA A 34 -2.83 -6.06 -13.93
CA ALA A 34 -3.39 -6.48 -12.65
C ALA A 34 -3.42 -5.32 -11.65
N SER A 35 -4.61 -4.97 -11.16
CA SER A 35 -4.78 -4.16 -9.96
C SER A 35 -4.57 -5.03 -8.72
N SER A 36 -3.75 -4.54 -7.80
CA SER A 36 -3.61 -5.13 -6.48
C SER A 36 -4.71 -4.57 -5.56
N PRO A 37 -5.12 -5.28 -4.49
CA PRO A 37 -6.12 -4.80 -3.56
C PRO A 37 -5.59 -3.73 -2.61
N ALA A 38 -6.49 -3.08 -1.85
CA ALA A 38 -6.06 -2.30 -0.70
C ALA A 38 -5.44 -3.22 0.38
N ALA A 39 -4.32 -2.81 0.97
CA ALA A 39 -3.51 -3.54 1.96
C ALA A 39 -2.82 -2.53 2.89
N ALA A 40 -2.33 -2.96 4.05
CA ALA A 40 -1.88 -2.04 5.09
C ALA A 40 -0.83 -2.66 6.02
N ASP A 41 -0.01 -1.79 6.62
CA ASP A 41 1.00 -2.15 7.61
C ASP A 41 0.36 -2.66 8.91
N GLN A 42 1.14 -3.46 9.63
CA GLN A 42 0.70 -4.01 10.91
C GLN A 42 1.21 -3.15 12.07
N ALA A 43 0.42 -3.10 13.14
CA ALA A 43 0.68 -2.26 14.30
C ALA A 43 2.09 -2.48 14.88
N SER A 44 2.74 -1.39 15.28
CA SER A 44 4.06 -1.46 15.86
C SER A 44 4.08 -2.31 17.14
N PRO A 45 5.02 -3.29 17.27
CA PRO A 45 4.97 -4.30 18.32
C PRO A 45 5.32 -3.79 19.72
N GLY A 46 5.63 -2.51 19.88
CA GLY A 46 6.05 -1.97 21.17
C GLY A 46 4.90 -1.40 22.00
N THR A 47 5.18 -1.21 23.28
CA THR A 47 4.19 -0.68 24.24
C THR A 47 4.26 0.85 24.36
N PHE A 48 3.17 1.44 24.86
CA PHE A 48 3.04 2.86 25.16
C PHE A 48 2.08 3.10 26.34
N PRO A 49 2.19 4.22 27.06
CA PRO A 49 1.27 4.55 28.13
C PRO A 49 -0.08 5.04 27.57
N LEU A 50 -1.18 4.47 28.06
CA LEU A 50 -2.51 5.06 27.95
C LEU A 50 -2.86 5.73 29.27
N ILE A 51 -3.34 6.98 29.20
CA ILE A 51 -3.75 7.76 30.37
C ILE A 51 -5.26 7.56 30.58
N GLN A 52 -5.63 7.08 31.76
CA GLN A 52 -7.02 7.01 32.21
C GLN A 52 -7.56 8.41 32.54
N PRO A 53 -8.89 8.63 32.53
CA PRO A 53 -9.47 9.90 32.92
C PRO A 53 -9.11 10.39 34.34
N ASP A 54 -8.73 9.48 35.25
CA ASP A 54 -8.26 9.82 36.60
C ASP A 54 -6.75 10.16 36.67
N GLY A 55 -6.06 10.13 35.53
CA GLY A 55 -4.62 10.39 35.41
C GLY A 55 -3.73 9.18 35.65
N SER A 56 -4.28 8.02 36.04
CA SER A 56 -3.51 6.78 36.14
C SER A 56 -3.09 6.27 34.75
N GLN A 57 -2.02 5.48 34.69
CA GLN A 57 -1.48 4.98 33.42
C GLN A 57 -1.61 3.46 33.30
N ILE A 58 -1.91 3.00 32.09
CA ILE A 58 -1.86 1.61 31.67
C ILE A 58 -0.75 1.47 30.65
N VAL A 59 0.11 0.46 30.78
CA VAL A 59 1.03 0.09 29.71
C VAL A 59 0.26 -0.78 28.71
N ALA A 60 0.03 -0.24 27.52
CA ALA A 60 -0.73 -0.87 26.46
C ALA A 60 0.16 -1.19 25.25
N ARG A 61 -0.33 -2.08 24.40
CA ARG A 61 0.16 -2.34 23.04
C ARG A 61 -1.02 -2.27 22.08
N GLN A 62 -0.75 -1.82 20.88
CA GLN A 62 -1.69 -1.86 19.77
C GLN A 62 -1.49 -3.19 19.03
N TRP A 63 -2.54 -3.67 18.40
CA TRP A 63 -2.52 -4.83 17.51
C TRP A 63 -3.44 -4.53 16.34
N GLY A 64 -3.26 -5.23 15.23
CA GLY A 64 -4.08 -5.05 14.04
C GLY A 64 -3.37 -4.37 12.89
N ASP A 65 -4.19 -3.96 11.93
CA ASP A 65 -3.88 -3.14 10.75
C ASP A 65 -5.04 -2.18 10.49
N GLU A 66 -5.03 -1.49 9.35
CA GLU A 66 -6.07 -0.52 8.99
C GLU A 66 -7.49 -1.12 9.05
N TRP A 67 -7.67 -2.40 8.72
CA TRP A 67 -8.99 -3.03 8.62
C TRP A 67 -9.55 -3.51 9.95
N TYR A 68 -8.68 -4.04 10.82
CA TYR A 68 -9.09 -4.57 12.11
C TYR A 68 -7.99 -4.45 13.15
N HIS A 69 -8.26 -3.65 14.18
CA HIS A 69 -7.27 -3.32 15.18
C HIS A 69 -7.88 -3.08 16.56
N GLY A 70 -7.00 -2.94 17.54
CA GLY A 70 -7.37 -2.51 18.86
C GLY A 70 -6.19 -2.41 19.80
N PHE A 71 -6.51 -2.41 21.09
CA PHE A 71 -5.53 -2.26 22.15
C PHE A 71 -5.64 -3.41 23.15
N GLU A 72 -4.51 -3.75 23.75
CA GLU A 72 -4.44 -4.66 24.88
C GLU A 72 -3.35 -4.22 25.85
N THR A 73 -3.39 -4.70 27.09
CA THR A 73 -2.31 -4.42 28.05
C THR A 73 -1.02 -5.11 27.62
N ALA A 74 0.12 -4.72 28.22
CA ALA A 74 1.40 -5.39 27.98
C ALA A 74 1.37 -6.91 28.26
N GLU A 75 0.47 -7.36 29.13
CA GLU A 75 0.24 -8.77 29.43
C GLU A 75 -0.71 -9.47 28.44
N GLY A 76 -1.29 -8.75 27.48
CA GLY A 76 -2.14 -9.32 26.43
C GLY A 76 -3.63 -9.36 26.75
N TYR A 77 -4.13 -8.54 27.68
CA TYR A 77 -5.58 -8.44 27.92
C TYR A 77 -6.18 -7.33 27.08
N THR A 78 -7.09 -7.69 26.17
CA THR A 78 -7.80 -6.72 25.32
C THR A 78 -8.52 -5.67 26.16
N ILE A 79 -8.39 -4.41 25.78
CA ILE A 79 -9.03 -3.27 26.43
C ILE A 79 -9.87 -2.50 25.41
N VAL A 80 -10.99 -1.97 25.88
CA VAL A 80 -11.87 -1.11 25.08
C VAL A 80 -12.18 0.15 25.86
N GLN A 81 -12.38 1.26 25.14
CA GLN A 81 -12.73 2.52 25.77
C GLN A 81 -14.25 2.62 25.93
N ARG A 82 -14.69 2.99 27.12
CA ARG A 82 -16.10 3.33 27.39
C ARG A 82 -16.40 4.75 26.93
N THR A 83 -17.69 5.07 26.83
CA THR A 83 -18.18 6.41 26.48
C THR A 83 -17.77 7.51 27.46
N ASP A 84 -17.38 7.17 28.68
CA ASP A 84 -16.84 8.12 29.67
C ASP A 84 -15.30 8.23 29.64
N GLY A 85 -14.66 7.67 28.62
CA GLY A 85 -13.23 7.78 28.36
C GLY A 85 -12.36 6.76 29.10
N TYR A 86 -12.91 6.00 30.05
CA TYR A 86 -12.15 4.97 30.76
C TYR A 86 -11.86 3.75 29.87
N TRP A 87 -10.61 3.31 29.88
CA TRP A 87 -10.21 2.02 29.34
C TRP A 87 -10.56 0.92 30.34
N VAL A 88 -11.30 -0.09 29.88
CA VAL A 88 -11.71 -1.25 30.67
C VAL A 88 -11.30 -2.53 29.96
N TYR A 89 -11.11 -3.61 30.72
CA TYR A 89 -10.88 -4.93 30.12
C TYR A 89 -12.10 -5.35 29.30
N ALA A 90 -11.86 -5.94 28.12
CA ALA A 90 -12.89 -6.46 27.26
C ALA A 90 -13.43 -7.80 27.77
N ARG A 91 -14.66 -8.13 27.38
CA ARG A 91 -15.29 -9.43 27.54
C ARG A 91 -16.00 -9.82 26.26
N GLN A 92 -15.94 -11.11 25.93
CA GLN A 92 -16.69 -11.65 24.81
C GLN A 92 -18.19 -11.74 25.14
N LYS A 93 -19.01 -11.34 24.19
CA LYS A 93 -20.45 -11.58 24.17
C LYS A 93 -20.71 -12.99 23.64
N SER A 94 -21.93 -13.48 23.82
CA SER A 94 -22.35 -14.79 23.29
C SER A 94 -22.41 -14.86 21.76
N ASP A 95 -22.43 -13.71 21.10
CA ASP A 95 -22.45 -13.57 19.63
C ASP A 95 -21.04 -13.45 19.03
N GLY A 96 -19.98 -13.64 19.83
CA GLY A 96 -18.58 -13.53 19.39
C GLY A 96 -18.01 -12.11 19.45
N GLY A 97 -18.85 -11.08 19.56
CA GLY A 97 -18.38 -9.69 19.63
C GLY A 97 -17.84 -9.28 21.00
N LEU A 98 -17.18 -8.12 21.07
CA LEU A 98 -16.61 -7.59 22.32
C LEU A 98 -17.52 -6.56 23.00
N ARG A 99 -17.38 -6.46 24.32
CA ARG A 99 -17.92 -5.36 25.13
C ARG A 99 -16.99 -5.02 26.29
N GLY A 100 -17.07 -3.79 26.77
CA GLY A 100 -16.37 -3.38 27.99
C GLY A 100 -16.88 -4.13 29.23
N SER A 101 -15.97 -4.55 30.09
CA SER A 101 -16.30 -5.04 31.43
C SER A 101 -16.52 -3.88 32.41
N GLY A 102 -16.89 -4.21 33.64
CA GLY A 102 -16.91 -3.24 34.74
C GLY A 102 -15.53 -2.97 35.37
N GLN A 103 -14.46 -3.67 34.94
CA GLN A 103 -13.13 -3.56 35.52
C GLN A 103 -12.27 -2.60 34.71
N VAL A 104 -11.90 -1.49 35.35
CA VAL A 104 -10.95 -0.49 34.83
C VAL A 104 -9.59 -1.15 34.61
N ALA A 105 -9.03 -0.98 33.41
CA ALA A 105 -7.72 -1.52 33.09
C ALA A 105 -6.62 -0.81 33.92
N GLY A 106 -5.61 -1.58 34.32
CA GLY A 106 -4.57 -1.11 35.26
C GLY A 106 -4.93 -1.27 36.74
N LEU A 107 -6.18 -1.64 37.07
CA LEU A 107 -6.62 -1.93 38.43
C LEU A 107 -6.93 -3.42 38.61
N GLY A 108 -6.15 -4.08 39.48
CA GLY A 108 -6.30 -5.49 39.81
C GLY A 108 -5.92 -6.44 38.67
N THR A 109 -6.14 -7.74 38.87
CA THR A 109 -5.89 -8.75 37.85
C THR A 109 -7.18 -9.00 37.06
N PRO A 110 -7.20 -8.83 35.73
CA PRO A 110 -8.36 -9.16 34.92
C PRO A 110 -8.67 -10.65 34.94
N ALA A 111 -9.95 -10.99 34.95
CA ALA A 111 -10.42 -12.34 34.74
C ALA A 111 -10.81 -12.54 33.27
N GLY A 112 -10.25 -13.58 32.63
CA GLY A 112 -10.58 -13.93 31.25
C GLY A 112 -9.36 -14.38 30.45
N PRO A 113 -9.58 -14.85 29.21
CA PRO A 113 -8.50 -15.16 28.29
C PRO A 113 -7.79 -13.88 27.81
N ARG A 114 -6.55 -14.06 27.38
CA ARG A 114 -5.75 -13.04 26.68
C ARG A 114 -6.10 -13.04 25.20
N HIS A 115 -5.76 -11.94 24.52
CA HIS A 115 -5.92 -11.78 23.07
C HIS A 115 -7.36 -11.98 22.60
N LEU A 116 -8.34 -11.53 23.40
CA LEU A 116 -9.73 -11.53 22.99
C LEU A 116 -9.90 -10.64 21.75
N ARG A 117 -10.59 -11.17 20.73
CA ARG A 117 -10.97 -10.45 19.51
C ARG A 117 -12.49 -10.45 19.35
N ASP A 118 -12.97 -9.48 18.58
CA ASP A 118 -14.35 -9.36 18.16
C ASP A 118 -14.50 -10.17 16.88
N GLU A 119 -15.08 -11.36 16.99
CA GLU A 119 -15.19 -12.30 15.87
C GLU A 119 -16.06 -11.74 14.73
N LEU A 120 -17.03 -10.87 15.05
CA LEU A 120 -17.91 -10.25 14.06
C LEU A 120 -17.17 -9.16 13.28
N ALA A 121 -16.43 -8.30 13.99
CA ALA A 121 -15.62 -7.26 13.37
C ALA A 121 -14.47 -7.85 12.54
N ALA A 122 -13.80 -8.89 13.05
CA ALA A 122 -12.76 -9.60 12.31
C ALA A 122 -13.32 -10.23 11.02
N SER A 123 -14.48 -10.87 11.09
CA SER A 123 -15.14 -11.45 9.91
C SER A 123 -15.53 -10.38 8.88
N ALA A 124 -16.10 -9.26 9.34
CA ALA A 124 -16.47 -8.15 8.47
C ALA A 124 -15.24 -7.54 7.77
N ALA A 125 -14.15 -7.33 8.51
CA ALA A 125 -12.89 -6.84 7.96
C ALA A 125 -12.33 -7.79 6.90
N LEU A 126 -12.35 -9.11 7.14
CA LEU A 126 -11.90 -10.11 6.16
C LEU A 126 -12.79 -10.12 4.90
N GLU A 127 -14.10 -10.00 5.06
CA GLU A 127 -15.03 -9.89 3.93
C GLU A 127 -14.79 -8.63 3.10
N GLU A 128 -14.54 -7.49 3.75
CA GLU A 128 -14.26 -6.22 3.10
C GLU A 128 -12.93 -6.25 2.35
N ARG A 129 -11.87 -6.73 3.01
CA ARG A 129 -10.57 -7.01 2.37
C ARG A 129 -10.78 -7.84 1.13
N THR A 130 -11.43 -9.00 1.25
CA THR A 130 -11.59 -9.90 0.10
C THR A 130 -12.41 -9.27 -1.03
N SER A 131 -13.40 -8.45 -0.68
CA SER A 131 -14.23 -7.74 -1.66
C SER A 131 -13.44 -6.65 -2.39
N SER A 132 -12.52 -5.95 -1.72
CA SER A 132 -11.60 -5.02 -2.36
C SER A 132 -10.66 -5.77 -3.32
N GLN A 133 -10.15 -6.95 -2.92
CA GLN A 133 -9.33 -7.78 -3.82
C GLN A 133 -10.11 -8.21 -5.05
N ALA A 134 -11.33 -8.70 -4.87
CA ALA A 134 -12.18 -9.15 -5.97
C ALA A 134 -12.59 -8.02 -6.93
N ARG A 135 -12.69 -6.77 -6.48
CA ARG A 135 -13.01 -5.62 -7.34
C ARG A 135 -11.90 -5.31 -8.34
N GLY A 136 -10.63 -5.45 -7.95
CA GLY A 136 -9.51 -5.39 -8.89
C GLY A 136 -9.62 -6.45 -10.01
N SER A 137 -10.27 -7.59 -9.74
CA SER A 137 -10.47 -8.67 -10.71
C SER A 137 -11.66 -8.49 -11.66
N GLN A 138 -12.64 -7.66 -11.31
CA GLN A 138 -13.90 -7.56 -12.05
C GLN A 138 -13.74 -6.69 -13.29
N ARG A 139 -13.13 -7.30 -14.30
CA ARG A 139 -13.19 -6.91 -15.70
C ARG A 139 -14.64 -6.84 -16.16
N ARG A 140 -15.20 -5.65 -16.26
CA ARG A 140 -16.34 -5.42 -17.16
C ARG A 140 -15.82 -5.34 -18.59
N ASP A 141 -15.63 -6.49 -19.21
CA ASP A 141 -15.71 -6.55 -20.66
C ASP A 141 -17.20 -6.43 -21.02
N ASP A 142 -17.56 -5.37 -21.76
CA ASP A 142 -18.93 -5.02 -22.18
C ASP A 142 -19.59 -6.04 -23.14
N ARG A 143 -19.15 -7.31 -23.15
CA ARG A 143 -19.63 -8.37 -24.05
C ARG A 143 -20.15 -9.64 -23.41
N GLY A 144 -20.52 -9.62 -22.12
CA GLY A 144 -21.46 -10.60 -21.55
C GLY A 144 -21.11 -12.09 -21.72
N SER A 145 -19.84 -12.43 -21.91
CA SER A 145 -19.38 -13.83 -21.92
C SER A 145 -18.44 -14.06 -20.75
N GLU A 146 -18.85 -14.90 -19.81
CA GLU A 146 -17.97 -15.46 -18.78
C GLU A 146 -16.89 -16.31 -19.46
N VAL A 147 -15.78 -15.67 -19.85
CA VAL A 147 -14.56 -16.38 -20.21
C VAL A 147 -13.86 -16.68 -18.89
N ARG A 148 -13.87 -17.95 -18.47
CA ARG A 148 -12.94 -18.45 -17.46
C ARG A 148 -11.54 -18.35 -18.04
N VAL A 149 -10.85 -17.27 -17.74
CA VAL A 149 -9.42 -17.13 -18.01
C VAL A 149 -8.72 -18.07 -17.04
N ASP A 150 -7.94 -19.01 -17.57
CA ASP A 150 -6.97 -19.80 -16.81
C ASP A 150 -5.90 -18.82 -16.29
N GLN A 151 -6.07 -18.33 -15.06
CA GLN A 151 -5.25 -17.29 -14.47
C GLN A 151 -4.06 -17.90 -13.71
N SER A 152 -3.05 -18.35 -14.45
CA SER A 152 -1.67 -18.21 -13.97
C SER A 152 -1.21 -16.78 -14.27
N VAL A 153 -1.73 -15.79 -13.55
CA VAL A 153 -1.22 -14.41 -13.66
C VAL A 153 0.12 -14.40 -12.93
N THR A 154 1.20 -14.69 -13.66
CA THR A 154 2.52 -14.20 -13.26
C THR A 154 2.42 -12.68 -13.26
N GLN A 155 2.46 -12.09 -12.08
CA GLN A 155 2.56 -10.65 -11.89
C GLN A 155 3.66 -10.09 -12.78
N SER A 156 3.40 -8.94 -13.42
CA SER A 156 4.39 -8.27 -14.26
C SER A 156 5.64 -7.97 -13.41
N PRO A 157 6.85 -8.36 -13.88
CA PRO A 157 8.08 -8.06 -13.15
C PRO A 157 8.22 -6.57 -12.88
N GLN A 158 8.53 -6.20 -11.64
CA GLN A 158 8.70 -4.81 -11.24
C GLN A 158 10.18 -4.43 -11.36
N ILE A 159 10.60 -4.05 -12.56
CA ILE A 159 12.01 -3.83 -12.91
C ILE A 159 12.22 -2.54 -13.69
N GLY A 160 13.44 -2.02 -13.67
CA GLY A 160 13.83 -0.80 -14.35
C GLY A 160 13.69 0.43 -13.47
N THR A 161 13.58 1.59 -14.11
CA THR A 161 13.44 2.88 -13.43
C THR A 161 11.97 3.19 -13.24
N ALA A 162 11.56 3.45 -12.00
CA ALA A 162 10.18 3.79 -11.65
C ALA A 162 10.13 5.13 -10.89
N PRO A 163 9.41 6.14 -11.40
CA PRO A 163 9.27 7.42 -10.72
C PRO A 163 8.33 7.31 -9.52
N VAL A 164 8.66 8.04 -8.46
CA VAL A 164 7.82 8.16 -7.25
C VAL A 164 7.52 9.64 -7.01
N LEU A 165 6.22 9.96 -6.89
CA LEU A 165 5.71 11.27 -6.53
C LEU A 165 5.26 11.26 -5.08
N ILE A 166 5.78 12.18 -4.28
CA ILE A 166 5.42 12.36 -2.87
C ILE A 166 4.60 13.65 -2.75
N ILE A 167 3.35 13.54 -2.30
CA ILE A 167 2.45 14.66 -2.08
C ILE A 167 2.28 14.86 -0.59
N LEU A 168 2.74 16.00 -0.06
CA LEU A 168 2.53 16.35 1.33
C LEU A 168 1.18 17.06 1.47
N ALA A 169 0.26 16.51 2.24
CA ALA A 169 -1.12 16.99 2.31
C ALA A 169 -1.51 17.39 3.73
N GLN A 170 -1.96 18.64 3.88
CA GLN A 170 -2.49 19.16 5.14
C GLN A 170 -3.99 19.45 5.05
N PHE A 171 -4.65 19.38 6.19
CA PHE A 171 -6.11 19.40 6.31
C PHE A 171 -6.58 20.72 6.96
N THR A 172 -7.88 20.96 6.88
CA THR A 172 -8.52 22.16 7.48
C THR A 172 -8.37 22.24 9.00
N ASP A 173 -8.19 21.10 9.67
CA ASP A 173 -8.03 20.96 11.12
C ASP A 173 -6.65 20.41 11.53
N ARG A 174 -5.78 20.10 10.56
CA ARG A 174 -4.44 19.57 10.83
C ARG A 174 -3.42 20.04 9.81
N THR A 175 -2.56 20.96 10.23
CA THR A 175 -1.34 21.34 9.50
C THR A 175 -0.20 20.38 9.82
N SER A 176 0.85 20.42 9.00
CA SER A 176 2.11 19.72 9.26
C SER A 176 2.59 19.93 10.70
N LEU A 177 3.12 18.87 11.29
CA LEU A 177 3.73 18.84 12.62
C LEU A 177 5.23 19.16 12.59
N GLY A 178 5.76 19.62 11.45
CA GLY A 178 7.09 20.21 11.35
C GLY A 178 8.06 19.49 10.42
N THR A 179 7.63 18.46 9.68
CA THR A 179 8.46 17.91 8.60
C THR A 179 8.42 18.81 7.36
N THR A 180 9.47 18.75 6.55
CA THR A 180 9.65 19.63 5.38
C THR A 180 9.75 18.81 4.10
N PRO A 181 9.49 19.40 2.92
CA PRO A 181 9.72 18.73 1.63
C PRO A 181 11.11 18.11 1.51
N ALA A 182 12.16 18.81 1.92
CA ALA A 182 13.52 18.29 1.92
C ALA A 182 13.70 17.05 2.80
N MET A 183 13.03 16.96 3.96
CA MET A 183 13.08 15.76 4.81
C MET A 183 12.40 14.56 4.16
N TRP A 184 11.36 14.78 3.37
CA TRP A 184 10.67 13.72 2.63
C TRP A 184 11.45 13.32 1.37
N HIS A 185 12.05 14.27 0.66
CA HIS A 185 13.02 13.96 -0.39
C HIS A 185 14.17 13.11 0.16
N ASP A 186 14.79 13.52 1.27
CA ASP A 186 15.91 12.79 1.88
C ASP A 186 15.50 11.38 2.34
N ARG A 187 14.26 11.21 2.83
CA ARG A 187 13.72 9.90 3.21
C ARG A 187 13.65 8.93 2.03
N PHE A 188 13.32 9.44 0.84
CA PHE A 188 13.14 8.62 -0.35
C PHE A 188 14.41 8.46 -1.18
N PHE A 189 15.13 9.56 -1.40
CA PHE A 189 16.19 9.67 -2.41
C PHE A 189 17.50 10.27 -1.89
N GLY A 190 17.56 10.63 -0.61
CA GLY A 190 18.77 11.15 0.02
C GLY A 190 19.89 10.11 0.17
N VAL A 191 20.79 10.34 1.12
CA VAL A 191 21.94 9.46 1.36
C VAL A 191 21.69 8.52 2.54
N GLY A 192 21.95 7.23 2.35
CA GLY A 192 21.92 6.24 3.43
C GLY A 192 20.65 5.41 3.41
N LYS A 193 19.98 5.27 4.57
CA LYS A 193 18.78 4.42 4.71
C LYS A 193 17.55 5.12 4.12
N THR A 194 17.41 5.05 2.80
CA THR A 194 16.30 5.64 2.06
C THR A 194 15.42 4.58 1.42
N VAL A 195 14.26 4.98 0.94
CA VAL A 195 13.35 4.11 0.18
C VAL A 195 14.05 3.57 -1.07
N ALA A 196 14.71 4.42 -1.85
CA ALA A 196 15.47 4.00 -3.02
C ALA A 196 16.62 3.04 -2.66
N ASP A 197 17.40 3.32 -1.60
CA ASP A 197 18.48 2.43 -1.13
C ASP A 197 17.96 1.07 -0.66
N TYR A 198 16.79 1.03 -0.01
CA TYR A 198 16.14 -0.21 0.37
C TYR A 198 15.80 -1.06 -0.85
N TYR A 199 15.10 -0.47 -1.83
CA TYR A 199 14.63 -1.19 -3.02
C TYR A 199 15.77 -1.57 -3.97
N ASP A 200 16.82 -0.76 -4.10
CA ASP A 200 18.05 -1.15 -4.82
C ASP A 200 18.69 -2.40 -4.18
N LYS A 201 18.81 -2.43 -2.85
CA LYS A 201 19.37 -3.59 -2.13
C LYS A 201 18.47 -4.83 -2.20
N ALA A 202 17.17 -4.66 -2.04
CA ALA A 202 16.20 -5.74 -2.08
C ALA A 202 16.13 -6.36 -3.48
N SER A 203 16.15 -5.52 -4.52
CA SER A 203 16.09 -5.92 -5.92
C SER A 203 17.45 -6.32 -6.51
N ARG A 204 18.56 -5.95 -5.86
CA ARG A 204 19.94 -6.07 -6.37
C ARG A 204 20.15 -5.23 -7.64
N GLY A 205 19.61 -4.02 -7.65
CA GLY A 205 19.66 -3.09 -8.78
C GLY A 205 18.72 -3.45 -9.93
N ALA A 206 17.74 -4.34 -9.69
CA ALA A 206 16.72 -4.64 -10.70
C ALA A 206 15.61 -3.59 -10.74
N LEU A 207 15.37 -2.86 -9.64
CA LEU A 207 14.44 -1.74 -9.52
C LEU A 207 15.19 -0.51 -9.02
N ASP A 208 15.02 0.60 -9.73
CA ASP A 208 15.61 1.91 -9.43
C ASP A 208 14.49 2.93 -9.24
N LEU A 209 14.27 3.38 -8.00
CA LEU A 209 13.25 4.37 -7.68
C LEU A 209 13.83 5.78 -7.81
N VAL A 210 13.19 6.61 -8.64
CA VAL A 210 13.66 7.97 -8.94
C VAL A 210 12.63 9.03 -8.59
N PRO A 211 13.02 10.27 -8.28
CA PRO A 211 12.07 11.35 -8.05
C PRO A 211 11.26 11.64 -9.31
N ALA A 212 9.95 11.80 -9.13
CA ALA A 212 9.08 12.33 -10.17
C ALA A 212 9.52 13.75 -10.59
N THR A 213 9.43 14.03 -11.89
CA THR A 213 9.49 15.39 -12.44
C THR A 213 8.29 16.19 -11.97
N GLU A 214 8.54 17.37 -11.40
CA GLU A 214 7.56 18.26 -10.80
C GLU A 214 8.16 19.69 -10.64
N THR A 215 7.36 20.67 -10.20
CA THR A 215 7.77 22.09 -10.12
C THR A 215 7.53 22.79 -8.78
N SER A 216 7.08 22.07 -7.76
CA SER A 216 6.79 22.55 -6.40
C SER A 216 8.08 22.75 -5.60
N GLY A 217 8.37 24.00 -5.24
CA GLY A 217 9.55 24.29 -4.43
C GLY A 217 10.86 23.98 -5.16
N THR A 218 11.46 22.81 -4.89
CA THR A 218 12.70 22.36 -5.55
C THR A 218 12.34 21.44 -6.71
N ALA A 219 12.32 22.01 -7.92
CA ALA A 219 11.91 21.27 -9.11
C ALA A 219 12.62 19.91 -9.26
N ASN A 220 11.82 18.87 -9.53
CA ASN A 220 12.24 17.49 -9.81
C ASN A 220 12.93 16.80 -8.64
N ASP A 221 12.60 17.19 -7.41
CA ASP A 221 13.00 16.44 -6.21
C ASP A 221 11.98 15.33 -5.84
N GLY A 222 10.90 15.21 -6.61
CA GLY A 222 9.83 14.22 -6.42
C GLY A 222 8.83 14.60 -5.35
N VAL A 223 8.90 15.80 -4.76
CA VAL A 223 8.05 16.21 -3.63
C VAL A 223 7.20 17.42 -3.97
N VAL A 224 5.89 17.22 -4.05
CA VAL A 224 4.93 18.31 -3.97
C VAL A 224 4.75 18.70 -2.50
N GLY A 225 5.13 19.93 -2.16
CA GLY A 225 5.06 20.45 -0.79
C GLY A 225 3.63 20.51 -0.21
N TRP A 226 3.51 20.93 1.05
CA TRP A 226 2.27 20.91 1.84
C TRP A 226 1.07 21.60 1.15
N VAL A 227 0.27 20.84 0.40
CA VAL A 227 -0.96 21.28 -0.24
C VAL A 227 -2.12 21.26 0.75
N ASN A 228 -3.05 22.21 0.61
CA ASN A 228 -4.22 22.31 1.48
C ASN A 228 -5.38 21.49 0.90
N LEU A 229 -5.82 20.47 1.63
CA LEU A 229 -7.01 19.71 1.30
C LEU A 229 -8.25 20.41 1.89
N PRO A 230 -9.35 20.51 1.13
CA PRO A 230 -10.59 21.17 1.57
C PRO A 230 -11.43 20.27 2.50
N MET A 231 -10.78 19.47 3.35
CA MET A 231 -11.43 18.51 4.25
C MET A 231 -10.71 18.45 5.60
N ALA A 232 -11.39 17.87 6.60
CA ALA A 232 -10.77 17.50 7.87
C ALA A 232 -9.85 16.29 7.68
N ASN A 233 -8.89 16.10 8.58
CA ASN A 233 -8.13 14.86 8.64
C ASN A 233 -9.12 13.70 8.87
N PRO A 234 -9.01 12.61 8.08
CA PRO A 234 -9.99 11.53 8.13
C PRO A 234 -9.99 10.80 9.48
N GLY A 235 -8.87 10.80 10.20
CA GLY A 235 -8.67 9.96 11.38
C GLY A 235 -8.56 8.48 11.01
N TRP A 236 -7.83 7.68 11.78
CA TRP A 236 -7.78 6.22 11.59
C TRP A 236 -9.07 5.49 12.03
N VAL A 237 -9.94 6.18 12.77
CA VAL A 237 -11.33 5.73 13.03
C VAL A 237 -12.28 6.23 11.93
N GLY A 238 -11.72 6.88 10.90
CA GLY A 238 -12.43 7.33 9.71
C GLY A 238 -12.87 6.16 8.85
N ASP A 239 -13.96 6.38 8.11
CA ASP A 239 -14.39 5.50 7.03
C ASP A 239 -13.27 5.43 5.97
N LYS A 240 -12.92 4.22 5.50
CA LYS A 240 -11.96 4.00 4.39
C LYS A 240 -12.18 4.99 3.25
N HIS A 241 -13.44 5.27 2.93
CA HIS A 241 -13.80 6.22 1.89
C HIS A 241 -13.27 7.64 2.14
N GLN A 242 -13.13 8.10 3.38
CA GLN A 242 -12.53 9.40 3.70
C GLN A 242 -11.02 9.42 3.46
N ASN A 243 -10.30 8.32 3.73
CA ASN A 243 -8.89 8.20 3.35
C ASN A 243 -8.73 8.24 1.82
N ASP A 244 -9.59 7.52 1.09
CA ASP A 244 -9.63 7.55 -0.38
C ASP A 244 -9.86 9.00 -0.89
N LEU A 245 -10.84 9.72 -0.33
CA LEU A 245 -11.11 11.11 -0.69
C LEU A 245 -9.95 12.05 -0.36
N ALA A 246 -9.22 11.83 0.74
CA ALA A 246 -8.02 12.61 1.06
C ALA A 246 -6.93 12.43 0.00
N SER A 247 -6.68 11.19 -0.45
CA SER A 247 -5.71 10.92 -1.52
C SER A 247 -6.15 11.52 -2.86
N ARG A 248 -7.45 11.46 -3.19
CA ARG A 248 -8.04 12.13 -4.35
C ARG A 248 -7.76 13.63 -4.34
N GLU A 249 -8.09 14.32 -3.25
CA GLU A 249 -7.90 15.77 -3.13
C GLU A 249 -6.41 16.14 -3.18
N ALA A 250 -5.53 15.30 -2.65
CA ALA A 250 -4.08 15.48 -2.74
C ALA A 250 -3.59 15.43 -4.20
N ILE A 251 -4.04 14.44 -4.98
CA ILE A 251 -3.72 14.33 -6.42
C ILE A 251 -4.19 15.57 -7.18
N ILE A 252 -5.44 16.02 -6.94
CA ILE A 252 -5.99 17.23 -7.57
C ILE A 252 -5.17 18.47 -7.20
N ALA A 253 -4.80 18.60 -5.93
CA ALA A 253 -4.02 19.74 -5.45
C ALA A 253 -2.57 19.74 -5.93
N ALA A 254 -2.03 18.58 -6.34
CA ALA A 254 -0.71 18.44 -6.93
C ALA A 254 -0.65 18.77 -8.43
N ALA A 255 -1.76 18.66 -9.17
CA ALA A 255 -1.83 18.88 -10.63
C ALA A 255 -1.25 20.23 -11.12
N PRO A 256 -1.32 21.36 -10.38
CA PRO A 256 -0.64 22.59 -10.80
C PRO A 256 0.89 22.49 -10.88
N TYR A 257 1.49 21.46 -10.28
CA TYR A 257 2.95 21.29 -10.16
C TYR A 257 3.49 20.10 -10.94
N VAL A 258 2.63 19.17 -11.34
CA VAL A 258 2.98 17.89 -11.96
C VAL A 258 2.18 17.76 -13.25
N ASP A 259 2.85 17.43 -14.36
CA ASP A 259 2.18 17.05 -15.60
C ASP A 259 1.92 15.55 -15.56
N PHE A 260 0.72 15.14 -15.10
CA PHE A 260 0.41 13.72 -14.96
C PHE A 260 0.36 12.99 -16.31
N ALA A 261 -0.02 13.68 -17.39
CA ALA A 261 -0.04 13.13 -18.73
C ALA A 261 1.36 12.73 -19.25
N ALA A 262 2.43 13.29 -18.69
CA ALA A 262 3.79 12.88 -19.03
C ALA A 262 4.17 11.48 -18.49
N TYR A 263 3.38 10.93 -17.55
CA TYR A 263 3.56 9.60 -16.99
C TYR A 263 2.65 8.54 -17.62
N ASP A 264 1.64 8.93 -18.41
CA ASP A 264 0.87 7.98 -19.24
C ASP A 264 1.73 7.60 -20.44
N VAL A 265 2.60 6.59 -20.25
CA VAL A 265 3.66 6.22 -21.20
C VAL A 265 3.08 5.40 -22.36
N ASP A 266 1.97 4.70 -22.13
CA ASP A 266 1.30 3.89 -23.14
C ASP A 266 0.10 4.58 -23.84
N ASP A 267 -0.21 5.83 -23.47
CA ASP A 267 -1.20 6.73 -24.08
C ASP A 267 -2.62 6.13 -24.04
N ASP A 268 -2.95 5.43 -22.94
CA ASP A 268 -4.25 4.80 -22.72
C ASP A 268 -5.24 5.70 -21.94
N GLY A 269 -4.77 6.86 -21.48
CA GLY A 269 -5.52 7.87 -20.74
C GLY A 269 -5.51 7.67 -19.22
N VAL A 270 -4.70 6.75 -18.72
CA VAL A 270 -4.58 6.38 -17.31
C VAL A 270 -3.13 6.48 -16.87
N VAL A 271 -2.90 6.91 -15.63
CA VAL A 271 -1.60 6.72 -14.98
C VAL A 271 -1.72 5.58 -13.97
N THR A 272 -1.05 4.48 -14.26
CA THR A 272 -1.02 3.30 -13.39
C THR A 272 0.15 3.35 -12.41
N ASN A 273 0.11 2.50 -11.39
CA ASN A 273 1.21 2.34 -10.45
C ASN A 273 2.44 1.60 -11.04
N THR A 274 2.39 1.21 -12.32
CA THR A 274 3.58 0.75 -13.07
C THR A 274 4.31 1.89 -13.77
N GLU A 275 3.66 3.05 -13.88
CA GLU A 275 4.19 4.24 -14.54
C GLU A 275 4.57 5.34 -13.56
N LEU A 276 3.77 5.51 -12.50
CA LEU A 276 4.04 6.46 -11.41
C LEU A 276 3.53 5.92 -10.08
N HIS A 277 4.45 5.75 -9.13
CA HIS A 277 4.09 5.46 -7.74
C HIS A 277 3.70 6.76 -7.04
N ILE A 278 2.51 6.80 -6.44
CA ILE A 278 2.01 7.99 -5.73
C ILE A 278 2.02 7.72 -4.22
N VAL A 279 2.67 8.60 -3.47
CA VAL A 279 2.71 8.57 -2.01
C VAL A 279 2.10 9.85 -1.45
N VAL A 280 1.07 9.73 -0.62
CA VAL A 280 0.42 10.84 0.08
C VAL A 280 0.83 10.81 1.55
N VAL A 281 1.54 11.85 1.98
CA VAL A 281 1.89 12.04 3.41
C VAL A 281 0.84 12.95 4.03
N ALA A 282 0.00 12.39 4.89
CA ALA A 282 -1.04 13.11 5.60
C ALA A 282 -0.47 13.81 6.85
N ALA A 283 -0.67 15.12 6.98
CA ALA A 283 -0.33 15.87 8.18
C ALA A 283 -1.06 15.28 9.39
N GLY A 284 -0.31 14.94 10.45
CA GLY A 284 -0.84 14.24 11.62
C GLY A 284 0.07 13.11 12.09
N LEU A 285 -0.48 12.23 12.92
CA LEU A 285 0.24 11.06 13.41
C LEU A 285 0.05 9.85 12.49
N GLU A 286 1.04 8.96 12.51
CA GLU A 286 0.90 7.60 12.00
C GLU A 286 0.25 6.73 13.07
N ALA A 287 -0.91 6.17 12.76
CA ALA A 287 -1.70 5.37 13.69
C ALA A 287 -1.05 4.04 14.03
N SER A 288 -0.19 3.49 13.15
CA SER A 288 0.50 2.20 13.38
C SER A 288 1.66 2.29 14.39
N TYR A 289 2.22 3.48 14.67
CA TYR A 289 3.49 3.61 15.43
C TYR A 289 3.39 3.57 16.97
N LYS A 290 2.18 3.56 17.56
CA LYS A 290 1.82 3.66 19.00
C LYS A 290 1.28 5.04 19.42
N GLY A 291 0.02 5.35 19.15
CA GLY A 291 -0.54 6.59 19.70
C GLY A 291 -1.98 6.83 19.31
N ALA A 292 -2.72 7.47 20.22
CA ALA A 292 -4.12 7.82 20.02
C ALA A 292 -4.27 9.35 19.85
N ASP A 293 -4.37 9.80 18.60
CA ASP A 293 -5.12 11.00 18.23
C ASP A 293 -6.09 10.58 17.12
N PRO A 294 -7.21 9.90 17.48
CA PRO A 294 -8.05 9.22 16.51
C PRO A 294 -8.69 10.12 15.45
N ALA A 295 -8.65 11.43 15.65
CA ALA A 295 -9.21 12.42 14.75
C ALA A 295 -8.15 13.06 13.83
N HIS A 296 -6.86 12.86 14.09
CA HIS A 296 -5.79 13.51 13.32
C HIS A 296 -4.60 12.59 13.06
N ASN A 297 -4.92 11.36 12.68
CA ASN A 297 -3.97 10.35 12.30
C ASN A 297 -4.50 9.58 11.09
N VAL A 298 -3.61 8.96 10.35
CA VAL A 298 -3.97 7.95 9.35
C VAL A 298 -3.20 6.69 9.68
N TRP A 299 -3.74 5.54 9.32
CA TRP A 299 -3.00 4.27 9.35
C TRP A 299 -2.36 4.10 7.98
N ALA A 300 -1.07 3.80 7.92
CA ALA A 300 -0.39 3.63 6.64
C ALA A 300 -1.03 2.50 5.82
N HIS A 301 -1.30 2.77 4.55
CA HIS A 301 -1.95 1.80 3.68
C HIS A 301 -1.65 2.08 2.21
N ARG A 302 -1.78 1.04 1.40
CA ARG A 302 -1.93 1.11 -0.04
C ARG A 302 -3.40 1.01 -0.38
N GLY A 303 -3.90 2.00 -1.11
CA GLY A 303 -5.29 2.07 -1.55
C GLY A 303 -5.44 2.19 -3.07
N GLU A 304 -6.69 2.20 -3.50
CA GLU A 304 -7.10 2.56 -4.86
C GLU A 304 -8.39 3.37 -4.77
N LEU A 305 -8.52 4.40 -5.59
CA LEU A 305 -9.73 5.21 -5.64
C LEU A 305 -10.88 4.44 -6.30
N PHE A 306 -12.07 4.56 -5.72
CA PHE A 306 -13.27 4.04 -6.35
C PHE A 306 -13.48 4.66 -7.74
N PRO A 307 -14.00 3.91 -8.73
CA PRO A 307 -14.12 4.39 -10.11
C PRO A 307 -14.80 5.76 -10.28
N ASP A 308 -15.83 6.05 -9.47
CA ASP A 308 -16.55 7.33 -9.53
C ASP A 308 -15.79 8.50 -8.88
N ASP A 309 -14.76 8.19 -8.07
CA ASP A 309 -13.95 9.17 -7.35
C ASP A 309 -12.60 9.46 -8.02
N ILE A 310 -12.17 8.64 -9.00
CA ILE A 310 -10.91 8.84 -9.71
C ILE A 310 -10.91 10.23 -10.37
N PRO A 311 -10.00 11.14 -10.01
CA PRO A 311 -9.91 12.44 -10.65
C PRO A 311 -9.32 12.33 -12.05
N ASN A 312 -9.85 13.11 -12.98
CA ASN A 312 -9.18 13.38 -14.26
C ASN A 312 -8.36 14.67 -14.10
N VAL A 313 -7.03 14.52 -14.13
CA VAL A 313 -6.05 15.62 -14.06
C VAL A 313 -5.20 15.58 -15.33
N ASP A 314 -5.01 16.74 -15.94
CA ASP A 314 -4.26 16.89 -17.21
C ASP A 314 -4.75 16.00 -18.37
N GLY A 315 -6.02 15.58 -18.33
CA GLY A 315 -6.60 14.68 -19.33
C GLY A 315 -6.44 13.19 -19.01
N THR A 316 -5.74 12.84 -17.94
CA THR A 316 -5.48 11.46 -17.49
C THR A 316 -6.20 11.11 -16.19
N TRP A 317 -6.58 9.85 -16.03
CA TRP A 317 -7.19 9.34 -14.80
C TRP A 317 -6.10 8.81 -13.85
N VAL A 318 -6.07 9.34 -12.62
CA VAL A 318 -4.93 9.12 -11.70
C VAL A 318 -5.41 8.65 -10.32
N GLY A 319 -4.74 7.67 -9.72
CA GLY A 319 -5.02 7.16 -8.37
C GLY A 319 -6.01 5.99 -8.30
N GLY A 320 -6.59 5.58 -9.43
CA GLY A 320 -7.46 4.39 -9.51
C GLY A 320 -6.75 3.04 -9.50
N TRP A 321 -5.41 3.03 -9.60
CA TRP A 321 -4.59 1.80 -9.71
C TRP A 321 -3.61 1.61 -8.56
N GLY A 322 -3.55 2.57 -7.64
CA GLY A 322 -2.62 2.53 -6.53
C GLY A 322 -2.28 3.93 -6.03
N TYR A 323 -2.29 4.07 -4.72
CA TYR A 323 -1.56 5.09 -4.01
C TYR A 323 -1.13 4.51 -2.66
N VAL A 324 -0.06 5.04 -2.09
CA VAL A 324 0.30 4.85 -0.68
C VAL A 324 -0.15 6.08 0.09
N GLN A 325 -0.75 5.89 1.26
CA GLN A 325 -1.04 6.97 2.22
C GLN A 325 -0.40 6.63 3.56
N LEU A 326 0.20 7.61 4.23
CA LEU A 326 0.81 7.44 5.55
C LEU A 326 0.77 8.71 6.38
N GLY A 327 0.91 8.55 7.70
CA GLY A 327 0.99 9.66 8.64
C GLY A 327 2.37 10.32 8.63
N GLU A 328 2.39 11.63 8.83
CA GLU A 328 3.63 12.43 8.85
C GLU A 328 4.58 12.03 9.99
N ILE A 329 4.03 11.86 11.21
CA ILE A 329 4.79 11.74 12.45
C ILE A 329 4.53 10.43 13.17
N HIS A 330 5.63 9.77 13.50
CA HIS A 330 5.70 8.69 14.48
C HIS A 330 5.77 9.30 15.89
N GLY A 331 4.61 9.53 16.49
CA GLY A 331 4.47 10.17 17.79
C GLY A 331 3.76 9.30 18.83
N LYS A 332 3.87 9.69 20.10
CA LYS A 332 3.20 9.02 21.23
C LYS A 332 2.50 10.02 22.13
N PRO A 333 1.27 10.43 21.80
CA PRO A 333 0.50 11.34 22.63
C PRO A 333 0.42 10.86 24.09
N GLY A 334 0.76 11.74 25.03
CA GLY A 334 0.74 11.43 26.46
C GLY A 334 2.01 10.79 27.04
N ASP A 335 3.01 10.47 26.21
CA ASP A 335 4.33 10.03 26.67
C ASP A 335 5.35 11.18 26.57
N PRO A 336 5.64 11.90 27.68
CA PRO A 336 6.60 13.02 27.65
C PRO A 336 8.06 12.56 27.47
N SER A 337 8.34 11.26 27.51
CA SER A 337 9.68 10.71 27.28
C SER A 337 9.93 10.36 25.81
N HIS A 338 8.87 10.27 25.00
CA HIS A 338 8.99 10.02 23.58
C HIS A 338 9.34 11.31 22.84
N VAL A 339 10.27 11.19 21.89
CA VAL A 339 10.60 12.27 20.96
C VAL A 339 9.88 11.96 19.67
N ASP A 340 8.85 12.75 19.35
CA ASP A 340 8.16 12.66 18.06
C ASP A 340 9.16 12.84 16.92
N HIS A 341 9.01 12.04 15.87
CA HIS A 341 9.90 12.05 14.71
C HIS A 341 9.13 11.76 13.44
N GLN A 342 9.70 12.14 12.28
CA GLN A 342 9.18 11.74 10.97
C GLN A 342 8.95 10.22 10.93
N ALA A 343 7.91 9.79 10.23
CA ALA A 343 7.66 8.38 9.99
C ALA A 343 8.91 7.63 9.48
N THR A 344 9.08 6.40 9.97
CA THR A 344 10.29 5.61 9.71
C THR A 344 10.19 4.87 8.38
N LEU A 345 11.33 4.35 7.91
CA LEU A 345 11.46 3.74 6.60
C LEU A 345 10.55 2.52 6.42
N GLY A 346 10.39 1.71 7.47
CA GLY A 346 9.72 0.42 7.45
C GLY A 346 8.33 0.44 6.84
N ILE A 347 7.44 1.28 7.37
CA ILE A 347 6.06 1.36 6.89
C ILE A 347 6.00 1.83 5.44
N ILE A 348 6.86 2.78 5.06
CA ILE A 348 6.89 3.32 3.69
C ILE A 348 7.25 2.23 2.69
N VAL A 349 8.27 1.43 3.00
CA VAL A 349 8.69 0.35 2.11
C VAL A 349 7.73 -0.83 2.16
N HIS A 350 7.00 -1.06 3.26
CA HIS A 350 5.94 -2.05 3.34
C HIS A 350 4.79 -1.70 2.39
N GLU A 351 4.27 -0.46 2.47
CA GLU A 351 3.17 -0.02 1.61
C GLU A 351 3.55 0.04 0.14
N LEU A 352 4.77 0.49 -0.18
CA LEU A 352 5.27 0.38 -1.55
C LEU A 352 5.41 -1.07 -2.00
N GLY A 353 5.61 -2.02 -1.08
CA GLY A 353 5.61 -3.44 -1.39
C GLY A 353 4.25 -3.90 -1.89
N HIS A 354 3.16 -3.41 -1.28
CA HIS A 354 1.80 -3.60 -1.79
C HIS A 354 1.56 -2.90 -3.12
N ASP A 355 2.13 -1.71 -3.32
CA ASP A 355 1.99 -1.00 -4.59
C ASP A 355 2.70 -1.74 -5.75
N LEU A 356 3.85 -2.37 -5.47
CA LEU A 356 4.51 -3.32 -6.37
C LEU A 356 3.74 -4.65 -6.50
N GLY A 357 2.71 -4.83 -5.67
CA GLY A 357 1.72 -5.90 -5.73
C GLY A 357 2.07 -7.16 -4.92
N LEU A 358 2.77 -6.99 -3.82
CA LEU A 358 2.92 -8.05 -2.81
C LEU A 358 1.73 -8.05 -1.83
N PRO A 359 1.27 -9.22 -1.37
CA PRO A 359 0.33 -9.31 -0.26
C PRO A 359 1.02 -9.16 1.09
N ASP A 360 0.23 -8.95 2.13
CA ASP A 360 0.66 -9.21 3.50
C ASP A 360 0.99 -10.69 3.68
N LEU A 361 1.98 -10.96 4.53
CA LEU A 361 2.42 -12.29 4.91
C LEU A 361 2.31 -12.53 6.43
N TYR A 362 1.66 -11.62 7.15
CA TYR A 362 1.20 -11.82 8.53
C TYR A 362 -0.22 -12.41 8.54
N ASP A 363 -0.65 -12.89 9.71
CA ASP A 363 -1.97 -13.48 9.88
C ASP A 363 -3.02 -12.41 10.17
N TYR A 364 -4.11 -12.36 9.39
CA TYR A 364 -5.14 -11.33 9.51
C TYR A 364 -6.05 -11.50 10.72
N ASP A 365 -6.14 -12.71 11.27
CA ASP A 365 -6.84 -12.97 12.53
C ASP A 365 -5.93 -12.78 13.76
N TYR A 366 -4.62 -12.60 13.52
CA TYR A 366 -3.56 -12.42 14.51
C TYR A 366 -3.42 -13.60 15.51
N ASP A 367 -3.83 -14.82 15.14
CA ASP A 367 -3.59 -16.03 15.93
C ASP A 367 -2.15 -16.57 15.75
N SER A 368 -1.43 -16.09 14.74
CA SER A 368 0.00 -16.33 14.52
C SER A 368 0.74 -15.08 14.01
N GLU A 369 2.07 -15.18 13.88
CA GLU A 369 2.89 -14.09 13.31
C GLU A 369 3.01 -14.18 11.77
N GLY A 370 2.43 -15.21 11.14
CA GLY A 370 2.72 -15.54 9.74
C GLY A 370 4.23 -15.76 9.53
N VAL A 371 4.83 -15.05 8.56
CA VAL A 371 6.30 -15.06 8.36
C VAL A 371 7.04 -14.16 9.36
N GLY A 372 6.32 -13.31 10.10
CA GLY A 372 6.82 -12.45 11.17
C GLY A 372 8.02 -11.61 10.77
N LYS A 373 8.99 -11.51 11.68
CA LYS A 373 10.18 -10.63 11.53
C LYS A 373 11.13 -11.04 10.40
N PHE A 374 10.84 -12.11 9.66
CA PHE A 374 11.68 -12.59 8.56
C PHE A 374 11.36 -11.96 7.21
N SER A 375 10.22 -11.27 7.06
CA SER A 375 9.86 -10.55 5.84
C SER A 375 9.43 -9.12 6.12
N LEU A 376 9.67 -8.24 5.15
CA LEU A 376 9.12 -6.89 5.14
C LEU A 376 7.60 -6.90 5.13
N MET A 377 6.97 -7.80 4.37
CA MET A 377 5.50 -7.88 4.24
C MET A 377 4.82 -8.46 5.49
N ALA A 378 5.48 -8.38 6.64
CA ALA A 378 5.04 -8.83 7.96
C ALA A 378 5.74 -7.97 9.02
N SER A 379 5.92 -8.48 10.25
CA SER A 379 6.51 -7.69 11.33
C SER A 379 7.98 -7.28 11.16
N GLY A 380 8.62 -7.67 10.06
CA GLY A 380 9.97 -7.24 9.71
C GLY A 380 10.09 -5.78 9.29
N GLU A 381 9.00 -5.10 8.92
CA GLU A 381 8.98 -3.66 8.68
C GLU A 381 9.44 -2.86 9.91
N TRP A 382 9.16 -3.35 11.13
CA TRP A 382 9.53 -2.70 12.39
C TRP A 382 10.97 -2.98 12.82
N GLY A 383 11.78 -3.60 11.96
CA GLY A 383 13.17 -3.92 12.19
C GLY A 383 14.03 -2.73 12.63
N THR A 384 15.08 -3.02 13.40
CA THR A 384 16.06 -2.05 13.88
C THR A 384 17.46 -2.62 13.92
N LEU A 385 18.46 -1.74 13.76
CA LEU A 385 19.82 -2.01 14.18
C LEU A 385 20.01 -1.62 15.65
N PRO A 386 21.03 -2.17 16.35
CA PRO A 386 21.37 -1.75 17.71
C PRO A 386 21.67 -0.26 17.88
N THR A 387 22.01 0.43 16.79
CA THR A 387 22.31 1.87 16.75
C THR A 387 21.09 2.74 16.45
N ASP A 388 19.96 2.13 16.10
CA ASP A 388 18.72 2.85 15.81
C ASP A 388 18.04 3.29 17.10
N GLN A 389 17.34 4.42 17.03
CA GLN A 389 16.59 5.01 18.14
C GLN A 389 15.11 4.60 18.11
N PHE A 390 14.59 4.27 16.93
CA PHE A 390 13.16 4.13 16.65
C PHE A 390 12.88 2.84 15.87
N LEU A 391 11.69 2.26 16.08
CA LEU A 391 11.28 1.06 15.34
C LEU A 391 11.06 1.39 13.86
N GLY A 392 11.40 0.43 12.98
CA GLY A 392 11.27 0.57 11.54
C GLY A 392 12.30 1.51 10.90
N GLN A 393 13.35 1.91 11.62
CA GLN A 393 14.46 2.66 10.99
C GLN A 393 15.33 1.78 10.09
N THR A 394 15.39 0.47 10.35
CA THR A 394 16.08 -0.50 9.49
C THR A 394 15.21 -1.73 9.31
N PRO A 395 14.19 -1.67 8.42
CA PRO A 395 13.36 -2.82 8.13
C PRO A 395 14.20 -3.98 7.59
N VAL A 396 13.70 -5.20 7.77
CA VAL A 396 14.30 -6.36 7.10
C VAL A 396 14.04 -6.32 5.60
N LEU A 397 14.87 -7.00 4.82
CA LEU A 397 14.64 -7.15 3.39
C LEU A 397 13.42 -8.04 3.12
N LEU A 398 12.78 -7.85 1.97
CA LEU A 398 11.81 -8.79 1.42
C LEU A 398 12.36 -10.22 1.41
N ASP A 399 11.49 -11.17 1.76
CA ASP A 399 11.84 -12.58 1.76
C ASP A 399 12.04 -13.14 0.33
N GLY A 400 12.51 -14.38 0.24
CA GLY A 400 12.83 -15.02 -1.04
C GLY A 400 11.63 -15.22 -1.95
N TRP A 401 10.43 -15.44 -1.41
CA TRP A 401 9.20 -15.59 -2.20
C TRP A 401 8.81 -14.24 -2.79
N SER A 402 8.70 -13.18 -1.98
CA SER A 402 8.35 -11.84 -2.48
C SER A 402 9.30 -11.35 -3.57
N ARG A 403 10.61 -11.54 -3.39
CA ARG A 403 11.62 -11.15 -4.40
C ARG A 403 11.51 -11.96 -5.70
N ALA A 404 11.12 -13.24 -5.61
CA ALA A 404 10.88 -14.06 -6.79
C ALA A 404 9.59 -13.66 -7.50
N THR A 405 8.54 -13.34 -6.74
CA THR A 405 7.25 -12.85 -7.24
C THR A 405 7.41 -11.54 -8.01
N LEU A 406 8.22 -10.60 -7.52
CA LEU A 406 8.53 -9.35 -8.22
C LEU A 406 9.52 -9.51 -9.39
N GLY A 407 10.05 -10.72 -9.62
CA GLY A 407 10.99 -11.00 -10.70
C GLY A 407 12.44 -10.58 -10.44
N TRP A 408 12.81 -10.24 -9.20
CA TRP A 408 14.16 -9.78 -8.85
C TRP A 408 15.16 -10.91 -8.64
N ILE A 409 14.68 -12.11 -8.34
CA ILE A 409 15.50 -13.31 -8.24
C ILE A 409 14.82 -14.48 -8.94
N THR A 410 15.62 -15.44 -9.39
CA THR A 410 15.13 -16.72 -9.93
C THR A 410 15.54 -17.84 -8.98
N PRO A 411 14.59 -18.44 -8.24
CA PRO A 411 14.91 -19.54 -7.32
C PRO A 411 15.31 -20.83 -8.05
N ASP A 412 16.29 -21.54 -7.48
CA ASP A 412 16.66 -22.89 -7.92
C ASP A 412 15.68 -23.92 -7.36
N ARG A 413 15.00 -24.66 -8.24
CA ARG A 413 14.17 -25.78 -7.82
C ARG A 413 15.06 -26.97 -7.44
N VAL A 414 14.93 -27.45 -6.21
CA VAL A 414 15.65 -28.66 -5.76
C VAL A 414 14.80 -29.90 -6.02
N ASN A 415 15.32 -30.79 -6.87
CA ASN A 415 14.76 -32.10 -7.14
C ASN A 415 15.54 -33.17 -6.34
N GLY A 416 14.85 -33.91 -5.48
CA GLY A 416 15.46 -34.94 -4.63
C GLY A 416 16.36 -34.35 -3.53
N THR A 417 17.46 -35.04 -3.21
CA THR A 417 18.39 -34.60 -2.16
C THR A 417 19.51 -33.77 -2.75
N SER A 418 19.75 -32.59 -2.17
CA SER A 418 20.79 -31.67 -2.59
C SER A 418 21.45 -31.02 -1.37
N MET A 419 22.77 -30.81 -1.44
CA MET A 419 23.50 -29.98 -0.47
C MET A 419 23.69 -28.59 -1.08
N ARG A 420 23.26 -27.55 -0.37
CA ARG A 420 23.35 -26.14 -0.78
C ARG A 420 23.90 -25.32 0.38
N THR A 421 24.71 -24.30 0.06
CA THR A 421 25.17 -23.31 1.02
C THR A 421 24.39 -22.02 0.79
N LEU A 422 23.52 -21.67 1.73
CA LEU A 422 22.82 -20.39 1.72
C LEU A 422 23.64 -19.40 2.54
N ASN A 423 24.10 -18.33 1.89
CA ASN A 423 24.74 -17.24 2.61
C ASN A 423 23.66 -16.37 3.29
N ALA A 424 24.03 -15.69 4.37
CA ALA A 424 23.16 -14.68 4.95
C ALA A 424 22.77 -13.66 3.88
N ALA A 425 21.51 -13.20 3.90
CA ALA A 425 21.01 -12.17 3.00
C ALA A 425 21.72 -10.81 3.15
N ALA A 426 22.61 -10.68 4.15
CA ALA A 426 23.33 -9.47 4.49
C ALA A 426 24.32 -9.07 3.39
N GLY A 427 23.91 -8.08 2.59
CA GLY A 427 24.69 -7.46 1.54
C GLY A 427 24.25 -7.92 0.16
N ALA A 428 23.97 -6.96 -0.72
CA ALA A 428 23.62 -7.14 -2.14
C ALA A 428 24.58 -8.06 -2.95
N THR A 429 25.67 -8.52 -2.33
CA THR A 429 26.75 -9.33 -2.90
C THR A 429 26.80 -10.79 -2.39
N GLY A 430 25.97 -11.20 -1.42
CA GLY A 430 25.84 -12.59 -0.99
C GLY A 430 25.01 -13.42 -1.97
N SER A 431 25.39 -14.69 -2.21
CA SER A 431 24.83 -15.58 -3.26
C SER A 431 23.34 -15.34 -3.55
N GLY A 432 23.00 -15.11 -4.83
CA GLY A 432 21.61 -15.01 -5.32
C GLY A 432 20.80 -16.31 -5.23
N LEU A 433 21.28 -17.28 -4.45
CA LEU A 433 20.68 -18.58 -4.31
C LEU A 433 19.45 -18.50 -3.42
N ALA A 434 18.28 -18.36 -4.05
CA ALA A 434 17.03 -18.79 -3.46
C ALA A 434 16.77 -20.24 -3.89
N VAL A 435 16.12 -21.01 -3.02
CA VAL A 435 15.79 -22.41 -3.29
C VAL A 435 14.30 -22.63 -3.06
N VAL A 436 13.64 -23.28 -4.02
CA VAL A 436 12.28 -23.79 -3.84
C VAL A 436 12.36 -25.29 -3.56
N LEU A 437 11.79 -25.70 -2.42
CA LEU A 437 11.75 -27.09 -1.99
C LEU A 437 10.42 -27.72 -2.43
N GLY A 438 10.50 -28.78 -3.24
CA GLY A 438 9.33 -29.53 -3.69
C GLY A 438 8.53 -28.84 -4.80
N GLN A 439 7.45 -29.48 -5.22
CA GLN A 439 6.40 -28.87 -6.04
C GLN A 439 5.28 -28.43 -5.11
N ASN A 440 4.69 -27.26 -5.37
CA ASN A 440 3.35 -27.02 -4.85
C ASN A 440 2.44 -28.10 -5.48
N PRO A 441 1.82 -29.00 -4.69
CA PRO A 441 1.02 -30.08 -5.22
C PRO A 441 -0.17 -29.60 -6.06
N PHE A 442 -0.54 -28.32 -5.95
CA PHE A 442 -1.66 -27.71 -6.68
C PHE A 442 -1.23 -26.83 -7.87
N GLY A 443 0.08 -26.70 -8.13
CA GLY A 443 0.60 -26.04 -9.34
C GLY A 443 0.56 -24.51 -9.35
N TYR A 444 0.02 -23.85 -8.32
CA TYR A 444 0.03 -22.40 -8.17
C TYR A 444 1.08 -21.96 -7.14
N ASP A 445 1.96 -21.03 -7.47
CA ASP A 445 2.92 -20.48 -6.49
C ASP A 445 2.29 -19.32 -5.67
N TRP A 446 1.22 -18.69 -6.16
CA TRP A 446 0.27 -17.78 -5.48
C TRP A 446 -0.82 -17.28 -6.46
N ASN A 447 -2.04 -17.00 -5.97
CA ASN A 447 -3.09 -16.29 -6.72
C ASN A 447 -3.93 -15.45 -5.74
N TRP A 448 -4.04 -14.14 -5.96
CA TRP A 448 -4.86 -13.21 -5.18
C TRP A 448 -6.33 -13.64 -5.03
N TYR A 449 -6.83 -14.50 -5.92
CA TYR A 449 -8.23 -14.90 -5.98
C TYR A 449 -8.49 -16.34 -5.52
N ASP A 450 -7.44 -17.09 -5.19
CA ASP A 450 -7.59 -18.45 -4.70
C ASP A 450 -7.36 -18.49 -3.19
N ARG A 451 -8.46 -18.53 -2.43
CA ARG A 451 -8.46 -18.60 -0.96
C ARG A 451 -7.90 -19.92 -0.44
N ALA A 452 -7.64 -20.89 -1.31
CA ALA A 452 -7.07 -22.17 -0.96
C ALA A 452 -5.57 -22.17 -1.29
N GLY A 453 -4.77 -21.78 -0.30
CA GLY A 453 -3.48 -22.43 -0.11
C GLY A 453 -3.68 -23.90 0.31
N GLY A 454 -4.37 -24.71 -0.50
CA GLY A 454 -4.76 -26.09 -0.15
C GLY A 454 -5.91 -26.22 0.84
#